data_AF-A0A928J5P3-F1
#
_entry.id   AF-A0A928J5P3-F1
#
_cell.length_a   1.000
_cell.length_b   1.000
_cell.length_c   1.000
_cell.angle_alpha   90.00
_cell.angle_beta   90.00
_cell.angle_gamma   90.00
#
_symmetry.space_group_name_H-M   'P 1'
#
loop_
_entity.id
_entity.type
_entity.pdbx_description
1 polymer ?
#
loop_
_entity_poly.entity_id
_entity_poly.type
_entity_poly.pdbx_seq_one_letter_code
_entity_poly.pdbx_strand_id
1 'polypeptide(L)'
;MNQKKLNLILTILCAAFAVLFLVLLICGIAIEFTYTLTKVMMIIVAVFSLILAAELAFLVWFGGKGVKPNYFLYDSSINKNVSVDKLTLQVVSRRMDRYFSEYASSEGKLWTDGILDNPELDMEDAFKPIVAYKLLFDLADRDIEKGWKCFELASVETVDFVCRGLEMNGENEIAGNLRKMKAIQPFQIKYVRDYLVSNANYLQTKMMMYVRDNIEKFN
;
A
#
# COMPACT_ATOMS: atom_id res chain seq x y z
N MET A 1 -1.30 2.79 20.77
CA MET A 1 -2.66 3.13 21.26
C MET A 1 -3.63 3.08 20.07
N ASN A 2 -4.78 2.39 20.18
CA ASN A 2 -5.73 2.25 19.06
C ASN A 2 -6.21 3.63 18.57
N GLN A 3 -6.14 3.93 17.27
CA GLN A 3 -6.50 5.23 16.68
C GLN A 3 -7.95 5.65 17.02
N LYS A 4 -8.86 4.68 17.15
CA LYS A 4 -10.23 4.94 17.64
C LYS A 4 -10.27 5.42 19.09
N LYS A 5 -9.42 4.86 19.96
CA LYS A 5 -9.31 5.28 21.37
C LYS A 5 -8.65 6.66 21.48
N LEU A 6 -7.62 6.93 20.68
CA LEU A 6 -6.97 8.25 20.64
C LEU A 6 -7.95 9.34 20.20
N ASN A 7 -8.69 9.13 19.10
CA ASN A 7 -9.69 10.10 18.63
C ASN A 7 -10.80 10.33 19.67
N LEU A 8 -11.28 9.27 20.33
CA LEU A 8 -12.28 9.40 21.39
C LEU A 8 -11.76 10.27 22.55
N ILE A 9 -10.52 10.04 23.01
CA ILE A 9 -9.89 10.83 24.07
C ILE A 9 -9.76 12.30 23.65
N LEU A 10 -9.30 12.56 22.42
CA LEU A 10 -9.15 13.93 21.90
C LEU A 10 -10.50 14.65 21.77
N THR A 11 -11.57 13.96 21.35
CA THR A 11 -12.92 14.54 21.30
C THR A 11 -13.45 14.87 22.70
N ILE A 12 -13.22 14.01 23.70
CA ILE A 12 -13.62 14.26 25.10
C ILE A 12 -12.88 15.48 25.65
N LEU A 13 -11.56 15.58 25.42
CA LEU A 13 -10.76 16.73 25.86
C LEU A 13 -11.22 18.03 25.19
N CYS A 14 -11.48 18.00 23.87
CA CYS A 14 -12.01 19.15 23.15
C CYS A 14 -13.34 19.63 23.75
N ALA A 15 -14.26 18.72 24.05
CA ALA A 15 -15.54 19.05 24.67
C ALA A 15 -15.35 19.64 26.08
N ALA A 16 -14.44 19.08 26.88
CA ALA A 16 -14.15 19.59 28.22
C ALA A 16 -13.62 21.03 28.21
N PHE A 17 -12.69 21.35 27.32
CA PHE A 17 -12.16 22.72 27.19
C PHE A 17 -13.20 23.71 26.65
N ALA A 18 -14.08 23.28 25.74
CA ALA A 18 -15.18 24.12 25.25
C ALA A 18 -16.20 24.44 26.35
N VAL A 19 -16.53 23.45 27.20
CA VAL A 19 -17.39 23.66 28.37
C VAL A 19 -16.72 24.58 29.39
N LEU A 20 -15.43 24.38 29.67
CA LEU A 20 -14.66 25.23 30.57
C LEU A 20 -14.64 26.69 30.08
N PHE A 21 -14.45 26.91 28.78
CA PHE A 21 -14.55 28.23 28.17
C PHE A 21 -15.91 28.89 28.44
N LEU A 22 -17.01 28.19 28.18
CA LEU A 22 -18.36 28.71 28.41
C LEU A 22 -18.60 29.07 29.88
N VAL A 23 -18.21 28.19 30.80
CA VAL A 23 -18.37 28.43 32.25
C VAL A 23 -17.57 29.63 32.70
N LEU A 24 -16.28 29.71 32.32
CA LEU A 24 -15.40 30.83 32.70
C LEU A 24 -15.85 32.16 32.08
N LEU A 25 -16.37 32.13 30.86
CA LEU A 25 -16.91 33.32 30.18
C LEU A 25 -18.21 33.80 30.85
N ILE A 26 -19.13 32.89 31.19
CA ILE A 26 -20.36 33.23 31.92
C ILE A 26 -20.01 33.78 33.29
N CYS A 27 -19.14 33.13 34.05
CA CYS A 27 -18.68 33.63 35.34
C CYS A 27 -18.04 35.02 35.16
N GLY A 28 -17.09 35.16 34.24
CA GLY A 28 -16.36 36.40 33.99
C GLY A 28 -17.21 37.56 33.48
N ILE A 29 -18.39 37.33 32.90
CA ILE A 29 -19.27 38.40 32.40
C ILE A 29 -20.44 38.68 33.36
N ALA A 30 -21.10 37.64 33.86
CA ALA A 30 -22.38 37.73 34.58
C ALA A 30 -22.24 37.88 36.09
N ILE A 31 -21.09 37.52 36.68
CA ILE A 31 -20.87 37.61 38.13
C ILE A 31 -20.15 38.92 38.45
N GLU A 32 -20.70 39.70 39.38
CA GLU A 32 -20.03 40.87 39.93
C GLU A 32 -18.91 40.41 40.88
N PHE A 33 -17.67 40.53 40.42
CA PHE A 33 -16.50 40.28 41.25
C PHE A 33 -16.03 41.57 41.92
N THR A 34 -15.73 41.48 43.22
CA THR A 34 -15.14 42.57 44.00
C THR A 34 -13.78 43.03 43.46
N TYR A 35 -13.04 42.14 42.78
CA TYR A 35 -11.72 42.43 42.22
C TYR A 35 -11.71 42.31 40.69
N THR A 36 -11.48 43.45 40.02
CA THR A 36 -11.36 43.54 38.56
C THR A 36 -10.29 42.61 37.99
N LEU A 37 -9.19 42.41 38.71
CA LEU A 37 -8.09 41.54 38.29
C LEU A 37 -8.52 40.07 38.15
N THR A 38 -9.37 39.58 39.04
CA THR A 38 -9.92 38.21 38.99
C THR A 38 -10.81 38.03 37.76
N LYS A 39 -11.63 39.03 37.44
CA LYS A 39 -12.47 39.05 36.23
C LYS A 39 -11.64 38.98 34.94
N VAL A 40 -10.58 39.79 34.85
CA VAL A 40 -9.66 39.79 33.70
C VAL A 40 -8.94 38.46 33.55
N MET A 41 -8.43 37.89 34.65
CA MET A 41 -7.75 36.59 34.63
C MET A 41 -8.68 35.46 34.18
N MET A 42 -9.94 35.44 34.62
CA MET A 42 -10.93 34.45 34.16
C MET A 42 -11.19 34.53 32.66
N ILE A 43 -11.32 35.75 32.12
CA ILE A 43 -11.50 35.96 30.67
C ILE A 43 -10.27 35.46 29.90
N ILE A 44 -9.06 35.73 30.38
CA ILE A 44 -7.82 35.24 29.77
C ILE A 44 -7.79 33.69 29.75
N VAL A 45 -8.12 33.04 30.87
CA VAL A 45 -8.15 31.56 30.95
C VAL A 45 -9.25 30.98 30.06
N ALA A 46 -10.39 31.67 29.93
CA ALA A 46 -11.44 31.29 28.99
C ALA A 46 -10.88 31.31 27.55
N VAL A 47 -10.24 32.39 27.12
CA VAL A 47 -9.66 32.51 25.76
C VAL A 47 -8.63 31.40 25.52
N PHE A 48 -7.75 31.10 26.47
CA PHE A 48 -6.81 29.97 26.34
C PHE A 48 -7.52 28.62 26.22
N SER A 49 -8.61 28.41 26.96
CA SER A 49 -9.42 27.18 26.85
C SER A 49 -10.05 27.04 25.46
N LEU A 50 -10.50 28.15 24.86
CA LEU A 50 -11.03 28.15 23.50
C LEU A 50 -9.95 27.81 22.46
N ILE A 51 -8.75 28.37 22.60
CA ILE A 51 -7.61 28.07 21.72
C ILE A 51 -7.26 26.58 21.80
N LEU A 52 -7.16 26.01 23.00
CA LEU A 52 -6.89 24.58 23.19
C LEU A 52 -7.99 23.69 22.60
N ALA A 53 -9.27 24.08 22.74
CA ALA A 53 -10.37 23.36 22.10
C ALA A 53 -10.26 23.41 20.57
N ALA A 54 -9.89 24.55 19.99
CA ALA A 54 -9.70 24.69 18.55
C ALA A 54 -8.53 23.84 18.03
N GLU A 55 -7.40 23.81 18.74
CA GLU A 55 -6.26 22.95 18.39
C GLU A 55 -6.60 21.46 18.48
N LEU A 56 -7.32 21.04 19.53
CA LEU A 56 -7.77 19.65 19.66
C LEU A 56 -8.77 19.28 18.56
N ALA A 57 -9.70 20.17 18.23
CA ALA A 57 -10.63 19.96 17.11
C ALA A 57 -9.89 19.84 15.77
N PHE A 58 -8.86 20.65 15.55
CA PHE A 58 -8.00 20.57 14.38
C PHE A 58 -7.27 19.22 14.30
N LEU A 59 -6.69 18.75 15.41
CA LEU A 59 -6.04 17.45 15.48
C LEU A 59 -6.99 16.28 15.25
N VAL A 60 -8.24 16.35 15.74
CA VAL A 60 -9.26 15.31 15.46
C VAL A 60 -9.64 15.32 13.97
N TRP A 61 -9.82 16.50 13.39
CA TRP A 61 -10.20 16.67 11.98
C TRP A 61 -9.12 16.16 11.01
N PHE A 62 -7.85 16.43 11.30
CA PHE A 62 -6.73 16.00 10.45
C PHE A 62 -6.19 14.61 10.82
N GLY A 63 -6.24 14.21 12.09
CA GLY A 63 -5.81 12.89 12.57
C GLY A 63 -6.64 11.73 12.02
N GLY A 64 -7.85 11.99 11.53
CA GLY A 64 -8.68 11.02 10.79
C GLY A 64 -8.40 10.96 9.28
N LYS A 65 -7.71 11.95 8.71
CA LYS A 65 -7.42 12.06 7.26
C LYS A 65 -6.01 11.57 6.89
N GLY A 66 -5.21 11.19 7.88
CA GLY A 66 -3.81 10.82 7.70
C GLY A 66 -3.54 9.37 7.27
N VAL A 67 -4.53 8.61 6.83
CA VAL A 67 -4.26 7.27 6.29
C VAL A 67 -3.88 7.46 4.83
N LYS A 68 -2.58 7.47 4.54
CA LYS A 68 -2.07 7.43 3.17
C LYS A 68 -2.79 6.30 2.39
N PRO A 69 -3.30 6.59 1.18
CA PRO A 69 -4.08 5.62 0.42
C PRO A 69 -3.17 4.47 0.01
N ASN A 70 -3.43 3.29 0.57
CA ASN A 70 -2.64 2.12 0.23
C ASN A 70 -3.04 1.57 -1.14
N TYR A 71 -2.10 1.32 -2.04
CA TYR A 71 -2.40 0.90 -3.41
C TYR A 71 -3.33 -0.32 -3.50
N PHE A 72 -3.12 -1.31 -2.62
CA PHE A 72 -3.90 -2.54 -2.60
C PHE A 72 -5.18 -2.45 -1.75
N LEU A 73 -5.16 -1.67 -0.67
CA LEU A 73 -6.28 -1.60 0.28
C LEU A 73 -7.22 -0.41 0.05
N TYR A 74 -6.82 0.61 -0.71
CA TYR A 74 -7.60 1.84 -0.81
C TYR A 74 -8.89 1.61 -1.60
N ASP A 75 -10.02 1.82 -0.92
CA ASP A 75 -11.34 1.81 -1.52
C ASP A 75 -11.79 3.25 -1.78
N SER A 76 -11.88 3.61 -3.06
CA SER A 76 -12.26 4.95 -3.51
C SER A 76 -13.73 5.29 -3.23
N SER A 77 -14.60 4.30 -3.01
CA SER A 77 -16.02 4.55 -2.74
C SER A 77 -16.25 5.08 -1.32
N ILE A 78 -15.46 4.59 -0.36
CA ILE A 78 -15.53 4.97 1.05
C ILE A 78 -14.37 5.88 1.47
N ASN A 79 -13.46 6.21 0.54
CA ASN A 79 -12.27 7.04 0.73
C ASN A 79 -11.42 6.57 1.94
N LYS A 80 -11.26 5.25 2.08
CA LYS A 80 -10.56 4.59 3.21
C LYS A 80 -9.89 3.30 2.76
N ASN A 81 -8.81 2.93 3.46
CA ASN A 81 -8.19 1.62 3.30
C ASN A 81 -9.08 0.55 3.97
N VAL A 82 -9.36 -0.55 3.26
CA VAL A 82 -9.98 -1.76 3.83
C VAL A 82 -8.95 -2.58 4.64
N SER A 83 -9.44 -3.45 5.54
CA SER A 83 -8.56 -4.34 6.32
C SER A 83 -7.77 -5.27 5.40
N VAL A 84 -6.54 -5.61 5.81
CA VAL A 84 -5.66 -6.60 5.15
C VAL A 84 -6.36 -7.96 5.04
N ASP A 85 -7.20 -8.32 6.01
CA ASP A 85 -7.93 -9.61 6.01
C ASP A 85 -8.92 -9.76 4.84
N LYS A 86 -9.35 -8.63 4.25
CA LYS A 86 -10.23 -8.62 3.09
C LYS A 86 -9.48 -8.67 1.77
N LEU A 87 -8.14 -8.73 1.80
CA LEU A 87 -7.31 -8.79 0.61
C LEU A 87 -7.39 -10.18 -0.03
N THR A 88 -8.00 -10.21 -1.22
CA THR A 88 -8.12 -11.42 -2.05
C THR A 88 -7.16 -11.37 -3.23
N LEU A 89 -6.86 -12.55 -3.81
CA LEU A 89 -6.06 -12.66 -5.03
C LEU A 89 -6.64 -11.80 -6.16
N GLN A 90 -7.94 -11.84 -6.37
CA GLN A 90 -8.61 -11.06 -7.43
C GLN A 90 -8.37 -9.56 -7.29
N VAL A 91 -8.35 -9.05 -6.05
CA VAL A 91 -8.05 -7.63 -5.80
C VAL A 91 -6.60 -7.32 -6.13
N VAL A 92 -5.65 -8.14 -5.65
CA VAL A 92 -4.22 -7.96 -5.93
C VAL A 92 -3.94 -8.06 -7.42
N SER A 93 -4.41 -9.12 -8.09
CA SER A 93 -4.21 -9.32 -9.52
C SER A 93 -4.76 -8.17 -10.34
N ARG A 94 -6.00 -7.73 -10.09
CA ARG A 94 -6.61 -6.59 -10.80
C ARG A 94 -5.84 -5.29 -10.57
N ARG A 95 -5.28 -5.08 -9.37
CA ARG A 95 -4.45 -3.91 -9.07
C ARG A 95 -3.13 -3.99 -9.83
N MET A 96 -2.51 -5.16 -9.89
CA MET A 96 -1.29 -5.36 -10.68
C MET A 96 -1.54 -5.24 -12.18
N ASP A 97 -2.67 -5.70 -12.71
CA ASP A 97 -3.02 -5.51 -14.11
C ASP A 97 -3.14 -4.01 -14.44
N ARG A 98 -3.70 -3.21 -13.52
CA ARG A 98 -3.72 -1.76 -13.63
C ARG A 98 -2.32 -1.16 -13.56
N TYR A 99 -1.50 -1.59 -12.61
CA TYR A 99 -0.11 -1.17 -12.49
C TYR A 99 0.66 -1.41 -13.80
N PHE A 100 0.52 -2.60 -14.38
CA PHE A 100 1.13 -2.96 -15.66
C PHE A 100 0.61 -2.15 -16.84
N SER A 101 -0.65 -1.72 -16.82
CA SER A 101 -1.21 -0.90 -17.90
C SER A 101 -0.55 0.48 -18.05
N GLU A 102 0.16 0.94 -17.01
CA GLU A 102 0.94 2.18 -17.07
C GLU A 102 2.22 2.01 -17.89
N TYR A 103 2.75 0.79 -17.98
CA TYR A 103 4.00 0.48 -18.66
C TYR A 103 3.80 -0.19 -20.02
N ALA A 104 2.79 -1.07 -20.15
CA ALA A 104 2.56 -1.85 -21.36
C ALA A 104 1.07 -1.91 -21.73
N SER A 105 0.78 -1.82 -23.03
CA SER A 105 -0.59 -1.94 -23.54
C SER A 105 -1.18 -3.35 -23.44
N SER A 106 -0.36 -4.36 -23.13
CA SER A 106 -0.79 -5.76 -22.94
C SER A 106 0.28 -6.55 -22.18
N GLU A 107 -0.12 -7.57 -21.42
CA GLU A 107 0.79 -8.41 -20.63
C GLU A 107 1.92 -9.05 -21.45
N GLY A 108 1.65 -9.51 -22.67
CA GLY A 108 2.67 -10.10 -23.55
C GLY A 108 3.81 -9.14 -23.89
N LYS A 109 3.53 -7.82 -23.92
CA LYS A 109 4.52 -6.79 -24.24
C LYS A 109 5.49 -6.52 -23.09
N LEU A 110 5.11 -6.83 -21.85
CA LEU A 110 6.05 -6.75 -20.72
C LEU A 110 7.23 -7.72 -20.91
N TRP A 111 7.01 -8.82 -21.64
CA TRP A 111 8.04 -9.80 -21.96
C TRP A 111 8.88 -9.43 -23.20
N THR A 112 8.27 -8.78 -24.19
CA THR A 112 8.90 -8.61 -25.52
C THR A 112 9.40 -7.20 -25.82
N ASP A 113 8.82 -6.16 -25.23
CA ASP A 113 9.10 -4.77 -25.62
C ASP A 113 10.29 -4.18 -24.84
N GLY A 114 11.05 -4.99 -24.10
CA GLY A 114 12.23 -4.57 -23.34
C GLY A 114 11.92 -3.57 -22.22
N ILE A 115 10.66 -3.47 -21.79
CA ILE A 115 10.22 -2.51 -20.76
C ILE A 115 10.93 -2.80 -19.43
N LEU A 116 11.03 -4.08 -19.06
CA LEU A 116 11.70 -4.53 -17.83
C LEU A 116 13.24 -4.46 -17.93
N ASP A 117 13.77 -4.28 -19.13
CA ASP A 117 15.20 -4.12 -19.39
C ASP A 117 15.64 -2.67 -19.27
N ASN A 118 14.69 -1.73 -19.27
CA ASN A 118 14.98 -0.31 -19.28
C ASN A 118 15.62 0.10 -17.93
N PRO A 119 16.88 0.58 -17.91
CA PRO A 119 17.53 1.04 -16.69
C PRO A 119 16.89 2.32 -16.11
N GLU A 120 16.13 3.06 -16.91
CA GLU A 120 15.37 4.25 -16.50
C GLU A 120 13.94 3.90 -16.06
N LEU A 121 13.59 2.62 -15.96
CA LEU A 121 12.28 2.19 -15.47
C LEU A 121 12.09 2.63 -14.02
N ASP A 122 11.28 3.66 -13.83
CA ASP A 122 10.89 4.14 -12.50
C ASP A 122 9.86 3.18 -11.90
N MET A 123 10.37 2.17 -11.19
CA MET A 123 9.61 1.18 -10.44
C MET A 123 10.16 1.11 -9.02
N GLU A 124 9.30 1.45 -8.07
CA GLU A 124 9.61 1.33 -6.64
C GLU A 124 10.03 -0.12 -6.28
N ASP A 125 11.06 -0.25 -5.45
CA ASP A 125 11.62 -1.53 -5.05
C ASP A 125 10.58 -2.47 -4.40
N ALA A 126 9.58 -1.91 -3.72
CA ALA A 126 8.50 -2.68 -3.12
C ALA A 126 7.66 -3.44 -4.18
N PHE A 127 7.54 -2.90 -5.40
CA PHE A 127 6.79 -3.51 -6.49
C PHE A 127 7.56 -4.61 -7.24
N LYS A 128 8.90 -4.57 -7.26
CA LYS A 128 9.70 -5.52 -8.06
C LYS A 128 9.41 -7.01 -7.72
N PRO A 129 9.31 -7.43 -6.44
CA PRO A 129 8.98 -8.82 -6.13
C PRO A 129 7.57 -9.22 -6.52
N ILE A 130 6.58 -8.33 -6.34
CA ILE A 130 5.19 -8.64 -6.72
C ILE A 130 5.02 -8.67 -8.24
N VAL A 131 5.74 -7.83 -8.99
CA VAL A 131 5.81 -7.90 -10.45
C VAL A 131 6.33 -9.26 -10.89
N ALA A 132 7.43 -9.73 -10.29
CA ALA A 132 8.00 -11.03 -10.61
C ALA A 132 7.02 -12.18 -10.34
N TYR A 133 6.37 -12.20 -9.16
CA TYR A 133 5.38 -13.24 -8.85
C TYR A 133 4.17 -13.18 -9.78
N LYS A 134 3.64 -11.99 -10.06
CA LYS A 134 2.46 -11.82 -10.92
C LYS A 134 2.72 -12.30 -12.33
N LEU A 135 3.84 -11.89 -12.92
CA LEU A 135 4.22 -12.28 -14.28
C LEU A 135 4.36 -13.80 -14.43
N LEU A 136 5.02 -14.46 -13.48
CA LEU A 136 5.18 -15.91 -13.49
C LEU A 136 3.88 -16.64 -13.19
N PHE A 137 3.08 -16.12 -12.25
CA PHE A 137 1.78 -16.68 -11.91
C PHE A 137 0.81 -16.60 -13.09
N ASP A 138 0.74 -15.46 -13.81
CA ASP A 138 -0.15 -15.33 -14.97
C ASP A 138 0.22 -16.29 -16.11
N LEU A 139 1.53 -16.48 -16.36
CA LEU A 139 2.00 -17.47 -17.33
C LEU A 139 1.54 -18.88 -16.94
N ALA A 140 1.72 -19.23 -15.67
CA ALA A 140 1.40 -20.56 -15.15
C ALA A 140 -0.11 -20.84 -15.03
N ASP A 141 -0.90 -19.87 -14.57
CA ASP A 141 -2.33 -20.01 -14.28
C ASP A 141 -3.18 -20.01 -15.56
N ARG A 142 -2.89 -19.10 -16.49
CA ARG A 142 -3.65 -19.01 -17.75
C ARG A 142 -3.24 -20.08 -18.75
N ASP A 143 -1.99 -20.53 -18.68
CA ASP A 143 -1.38 -21.53 -19.55
C ASP A 143 -1.67 -21.33 -21.05
N ILE A 144 -1.64 -20.08 -21.50
CA ILE A 144 -1.98 -19.71 -22.88
C ILE A 144 -0.71 -19.70 -23.73
N GLU A 145 -0.75 -20.41 -24.86
CA GLU A 145 0.35 -20.54 -25.82
C GLU A 145 0.97 -19.18 -26.23
N LYS A 146 0.14 -18.15 -26.43
CA LYS A 146 0.61 -16.81 -26.76
C LYS A 146 1.50 -16.19 -25.66
N GLY A 147 1.16 -16.41 -24.39
CA GLY A 147 1.97 -15.94 -23.26
C GLY A 147 3.33 -16.65 -23.22
N TRP A 148 3.33 -17.97 -23.43
CA TRP A 148 4.56 -18.76 -23.51
C TRP A 148 5.47 -18.35 -24.66
N LYS A 149 4.91 -18.02 -25.84
CA LYS A 149 5.68 -17.47 -26.96
C LYS A 149 6.31 -16.11 -26.62
N CYS A 150 5.58 -15.24 -25.92
CA CYS A 150 6.14 -13.97 -25.44
C CYS A 150 7.30 -14.19 -24.48
N PHE A 151 7.18 -15.13 -23.54
CA PHE A 151 8.27 -15.51 -22.63
C PHE A 151 9.48 -16.12 -23.36
N GLU A 152 9.24 -17.00 -24.33
CA GLU A 152 10.29 -17.61 -25.14
C GLU A 152 11.13 -16.55 -25.86
N LEU A 153 10.46 -15.53 -26.42
CA LEU A 153 11.08 -14.39 -27.10
C LEU A 153 11.68 -13.35 -26.13
N ALA A 154 11.41 -13.45 -24.82
CA ALA A 154 11.94 -12.50 -23.85
C ALA A 154 13.48 -12.54 -23.81
N SER A 155 14.05 -11.35 -23.65
CA SER A 155 15.49 -11.14 -23.47
C SER A 155 15.99 -11.81 -22.19
N VAL A 156 17.30 -12.03 -22.09
CA VAL A 156 17.91 -12.59 -20.88
C VAL A 156 17.77 -11.60 -19.72
N GLU A 157 17.87 -10.31 -20.03
CA GLU A 157 17.73 -9.18 -19.13
C GLU A 157 16.33 -9.14 -18.51
N THR A 158 15.28 -9.40 -19.29
CA THR A 158 13.88 -9.39 -18.80
C THR A 158 13.66 -10.55 -17.84
N VAL A 159 14.18 -11.73 -18.19
CA VAL A 159 14.11 -12.89 -17.30
C VAL A 159 14.94 -12.65 -16.04
N ASP A 160 16.10 -12.00 -16.15
CA ASP A 160 16.93 -11.66 -14.99
C ASP A 160 16.27 -10.62 -14.09
N PHE A 161 15.55 -9.63 -14.64
CA PHE A 161 14.75 -8.69 -13.86
C PHE A 161 13.74 -9.43 -12.98
N VAL A 162 12.99 -10.38 -13.56
CA VAL A 162 12.04 -11.22 -12.82
C VAL A 162 12.75 -12.04 -11.76
N CYS A 163 13.91 -12.65 -12.09
CA CYS A 163 14.70 -13.42 -11.14
C CYS A 163 15.21 -12.57 -9.96
N ARG A 164 15.70 -11.36 -10.21
CA ARG A 164 16.13 -10.43 -9.15
C ARG A 164 14.97 -10.03 -8.26
N GLY A 165 13.78 -9.80 -8.83
CA GLY A 165 12.56 -9.54 -8.05
C GLY A 165 12.22 -10.69 -7.10
N LEU A 166 12.36 -11.94 -7.55
CA LEU A 166 12.20 -13.13 -6.69
C LEU A 166 13.26 -13.19 -5.58
N GLU A 167 14.52 -12.91 -5.90
CA GLU A 167 15.64 -12.95 -4.95
C GLU A 167 15.52 -11.88 -3.85
N MET A 168 14.96 -10.70 -4.17
CA MET A 168 14.63 -9.68 -3.18
C MET A 168 13.67 -10.16 -2.09
N ASN A 169 12.89 -11.21 -2.36
CA ASN A 169 12.02 -11.88 -1.37
C ASN A 169 12.57 -13.27 -0.94
N GLY A 170 13.86 -13.54 -1.19
CA GLY A 170 14.54 -14.76 -0.76
C GLY A 170 14.29 -16.00 -1.63
N GLU A 171 13.62 -15.89 -2.78
CA GLU A 171 13.30 -17.01 -3.68
C GLU A 171 14.47 -17.38 -4.61
N ASN A 172 15.65 -17.62 -4.03
CA ASN A 172 16.87 -17.89 -4.78
C ASN A 172 16.81 -19.19 -5.60
N GLU A 173 16.08 -20.20 -5.11
CA GLU A 173 15.95 -21.49 -5.80
C GLU A 173 15.15 -21.37 -7.11
N ILE A 174 13.98 -20.72 -7.05
CA ILE A 174 13.14 -20.52 -8.24
C ILE A 174 13.86 -19.63 -9.25
N ALA A 175 14.47 -18.54 -8.80
CA ALA A 175 15.27 -17.66 -9.66
C ALA A 175 16.43 -18.42 -10.32
N GLY A 176 17.18 -19.20 -9.54
CA GLY A 176 18.28 -20.02 -10.04
C GLY A 176 17.83 -21.07 -11.06
N ASN A 177 16.72 -21.76 -10.80
CA ASN A 177 16.15 -22.75 -11.73
C ASN A 177 15.67 -22.09 -13.02
N LEU A 178 15.02 -20.93 -12.94
CA LEU A 178 14.55 -20.20 -14.12
C LEU A 178 15.71 -19.75 -15.01
N ARG A 179 16.77 -19.17 -14.42
CA ARG A 179 17.99 -18.81 -15.16
C ARG A 179 18.65 -20.02 -15.83
N LYS A 180 18.80 -21.13 -15.09
CA LYS A 180 19.37 -22.37 -15.62
C LYS A 180 18.56 -22.86 -16.83
N MET A 181 17.24 -22.93 -16.71
CA MET A 181 16.38 -23.39 -17.81
C MET A 181 16.43 -22.46 -19.03
N LYS A 182 16.47 -21.13 -18.83
CA LYS A 182 16.60 -20.16 -19.92
C LYS A 182 17.97 -20.23 -20.61
N ALA A 183 19.02 -20.64 -19.89
CA ALA A 183 20.37 -20.78 -20.43
C ALA A 183 20.64 -22.10 -21.18
N ILE A 184 19.75 -23.11 -21.08
CA ILE A 184 19.90 -24.39 -21.80
C ILE A 184 19.85 -24.15 -23.31
N GLN A 185 20.77 -24.78 -24.05
CA GLN A 185 20.82 -24.74 -25.51
C GLN A 185 20.74 -26.16 -26.10
N PRO A 186 19.77 -26.46 -26.99
CA PRO A 186 18.72 -25.56 -27.46
C PRO A 186 17.70 -25.25 -26.34
N PHE A 187 17.17 -24.03 -26.32
CA PHE A 187 16.15 -23.63 -25.35
C PHE A 187 14.89 -24.50 -25.49
N GLN A 188 14.36 -24.98 -24.36
CA GLN A 188 13.17 -25.85 -24.33
C GLN A 188 12.10 -25.23 -23.44
N ILE A 189 11.20 -24.46 -24.07
CA ILE A 189 10.08 -23.77 -23.39
C ILE A 189 9.23 -24.73 -22.56
N LYS A 190 9.09 -26.00 -22.99
CA LYS A 190 8.33 -27.03 -22.29
C LYS A 190 8.81 -27.23 -20.86
N TYR A 191 10.12 -27.26 -20.60
CA TYR A 191 10.62 -27.45 -19.23
C TYR A 191 10.28 -26.28 -18.32
N VAL A 192 10.37 -25.06 -18.83
CA VAL A 192 9.98 -23.86 -18.08
C VAL A 192 8.47 -23.88 -17.78
N ARG A 193 7.66 -24.22 -18.79
CA ARG A 193 6.21 -24.34 -18.66
C ARG A 193 5.83 -25.38 -17.62
N ASP A 194 6.32 -26.61 -17.74
CA ASP A 194 6.03 -27.70 -16.81
C ASP A 194 6.45 -27.33 -15.37
N TYR A 195 7.61 -26.68 -15.21
CA TYR A 195 8.10 -26.20 -13.92
C TYR A 195 7.19 -25.13 -13.31
N LEU A 196 6.84 -24.07 -14.06
CA LEU A 196 6.05 -22.96 -13.54
C LEU A 196 4.59 -23.36 -13.28
N VAL A 197 3.97 -24.16 -14.17
CA VAL A 197 2.61 -24.68 -13.98
C VAL A 197 2.55 -25.55 -12.72
N SER A 198 3.55 -26.41 -12.49
CA SER A 198 3.62 -27.23 -11.26
C SER A 198 3.79 -26.40 -9.98
N ASN A 199 4.28 -25.17 -10.10
CA ASN A 199 4.51 -24.24 -8.99
C ASN A 199 3.47 -23.10 -8.90
N ALA A 200 2.39 -23.12 -9.71
CA ALA A 200 1.42 -22.02 -9.79
C ALA A 200 0.82 -21.65 -8.42
N ASN A 201 0.37 -22.65 -7.65
CA ASN A 201 -0.18 -22.44 -6.30
C ASN A 201 0.85 -21.88 -5.32
N TYR A 202 2.11 -22.27 -5.46
CA TYR A 202 3.20 -21.74 -4.63
C TYR A 202 3.43 -20.26 -4.94
N LEU A 203 3.53 -19.90 -6.23
CA LEU A 203 3.68 -18.52 -6.68
C LEU A 203 2.53 -17.64 -6.21
N GLN A 204 1.28 -18.12 -6.33
CA GLN A 204 0.10 -17.43 -5.82
C GLN A 204 0.19 -17.16 -4.32
N THR A 205 0.55 -18.18 -3.54
CA THR A 205 0.63 -18.09 -2.08
C THR A 205 1.70 -17.08 -1.68
N LYS A 206 2.88 -17.17 -2.29
CA LYS A 206 4.00 -16.25 -2.02
C LYS A 206 3.71 -14.82 -2.43
N MET A 207 3.04 -14.61 -3.57
CA MET A 207 2.57 -13.28 -3.97
C MET A 207 1.67 -12.67 -2.90
N MET A 208 0.67 -13.43 -2.42
CA MET A 208 -0.27 -12.96 -1.41
C MET A 208 0.40 -12.71 -0.06
N MET A 209 1.33 -13.57 0.36
CA MET A 209 2.11 -13.37 1.59
C MET A 209 2.96 -12.11 1.49
N TYR A 210 3.70 -11.93 0.38
CA TYR A 210 4.55 -10.75 0.19
C TYR A 210 3.76 -9.45 0.32
N VAL A 211 2.58 -9.36 -0.31
CA VAL A 211 1.72 -8.17 -0.20
C VAL A 211 1.26 -7.93 1.23
N ARG A 212 0.87 -8.98 1.96
CA ARG A 212 0.40 -8.86 3.35
C ARG A 212 1.51 -8.43 4.29
N ASP A 213 2.69 -9.04 4.15
CA ASP A 213 3.85 -8.80 5.02
C ASP A 213 4.48 -7.42 4.77
N ASN A 214 4.31 -6.88 3.56
CA ASN A 214 4.86 -5.59 3.15
C ASN A 214 3.79 -4.53 2.91
N ILE A 215 2.57 -4.71 3.45
CA ILE A 215 1.44 -3.88 3.06
C ILE A 215 1.69 -2.39 3.29
N GLU A 216 2.41 -2.04 4.35
CA GLU A 216 2.76 -0.67 4.71
C GLU A 216 3.70 0.04 3.72
N LYS A 217 4.40 -0.72 2.87
CA LYS A 217 5.31 -0.18 1.85
C LYS A 217 4.58 0.32 0.60
N PHE A 218 3.28 0.05 0.46
CA PHE A 218 2.47 0.43 -0.69
C PHE A 218 1.55 1.64 -0.41
N ASN A 219 2.00 2.58 0.43
CA ASN A 219 1.24 3.73 0.93
C ASN A 219 1.59 5.05 0.23
#